data_AF-A0A820DKH6-F1
#
_entry.id   AF-A0A820DKH6-F1
#
_cell.length_a   1.000
_cell.length_b   1.000
_cell.length_c   1.000
_cell.angle_alpha   90.00
_cell.angle_beta   90.00
_cell.angle_gamma   90.00
#
_symmetry.space_group_name_H-M   'P 1'
#
loop_
_entity.id
_entity.type
_entity.pdbx_description
1 polymer ?
#
loop_
_entity_poly.entity_id
_entity_poly.type
_entity_poly.pdbx_seq_one_letter_code
_entity_poly.pdbx_strand_id
1 'polypeptide(L)'
;MLIGILFTIVTLVTVSASDRVAADTNHLDGNYYMFIPDTGNQYVFNIFFSHPFSRYVVTVTAQALAWATATLNIVNDTSVTLVCDNGNTLPGIITYPTDLPSICWPTSKDFTCWTRLLSNVTRIHVVNMNHLDVGYNGIPATGFINNILNIYFHQYFPRAAILAEQILHISPKDSFIYTTHPWLLSMFFDCPQNLVLAGIKLICPSSDELALVERAIRLGAITWHAGAMNMQYEWMNEQVLNQSLDLSVALAKRFSVPVPCVVSVRDVPGVPIAMIRSLNQYFSEHCSSKPMVTVGVNAAVTDYDVPNGLFRWGTSQDSYVIGTWHSYGYPNNPGSTFTNPGGLSLDDIIIVPQIGIGLAFAFRTDNQGPPMSISEIHQNHEILRQSYPGAEIISSSLQNFLEDISGVTDELALFDGDISDSWLQGIGSDPKRVQQYQAVQRALTTCFERNLCSNNDEELIDGSRYLVKIPEHTWGLPSVYDQVNWSNKQFQTVINTQSFNNCRLAWLEQRKFFDLYLDTVHDHPVYNIIQQELNAAFNNVARPDLARFKPVSPTETFVLFRASSNPLSVTFDQNLGSISNLTRSDKLFWTDENSQLATYAYITYNETDFNQLSITYGNP
;
A
#
# COMPACT_ATOMS: atom_id res chain seq x y z
N MET A 1 16.26 -3.79 -40.95
CA MET A 1 15.19 -4.81 -41.05
C MET A 1 13.98 -4.18 -40.38
N LEU A 2 13.10 -3.54 -41.17
CA LEU A 2 11.92 -2.84 -40.66
C LEU A 2 10.89 -3.88 -40.23
N ILE A 3 10.57 -3.93 -38.94
CA ILE A 3 9.35 -4.59 -38.46
C ILE A 3 8.25 -3.54 -38.54
N GLY A 4 7.39 -3.69 -39.55
CA GLY A 4 6.21 -2.85 -39.72
C GLY A 4 5.26 -3.07 -38.54
N ILE A 5 5.06 -2.03 -37.76
CA ILE A 5 3.98 -1.96 -36.77
C ILE A 5 2.69 -1.82 -37.57
N LEU A 6 1.87 -2.88 -37.57
CA LEU A 6 0.50 -2.82 -38.07
C LEU A 6 -0.29 -1.89 -37.14
N PHE A 7 -0.49 -0.66 -37.58
CA PHE A 7 -1.53 0.21 -37.03
C PHE A 7 -2.88 -0.35 -37.45
N THR A 8 -3.62 -0.96 -36.53
CA THR A 8 -5.05 -1.19 -36.73
C THR A 8 -5.78 0.12 -36.43
N ILE A 9 -5.86 0.99 -37.43
CA ILE A 9 -6.76 2.16 -37.38
C ILE A 9 -8.18 1.61 -37.44
N VAL A 10 -8.94 1.74 -36.34
CA VAL A 10 -10.38 1.46 -36.36
C VAL A 10 -11.12 2.74 -36.69
N THR A 11 -11.82 2.70 -37.81
CA THR A 11 -12.61 3.79 -38.40
C THR A 11 -13.82 4.14 -37.54
N LEU A 12 -14.09 5.45 -37.41
CA LEU A 12 -15.31 6.02 -36.83
C LEU A 12 -16.56 5.37 -37.46
N VAL A 13 -17.47 4.83 -36.65
CA VAL A 13 -18.74 4.27 -37.14
C VAL A 13 -19.80 5.36 -37.25
N THR A 14 -20.46 5.42 -38.42
CA THR A 14 -21.55 6.36 -38.73
C THR A 14 -22.92 5.71 -38.48
N VAL A 15 -23.86 6.48 -37.91
CA VAL A 15 -25.19 6.03 -37.45
C VAL A 15 -26.24 6.07 -38.58
N SER A 16 -27.14 5.07 -38.66
CA SER A 16 -28.39 5.15 -39.45
C SER A 16 -29.56 4.50 -38.70
N ALA A 17 -30.77 5.08 -38.82
CA ALA A 17 -31.88 4.89 -37.87
C ALA A 17 -33.16 4.25 -38.45
N SER A 18 -33.90 3.50 -37.62
CA SER A 18 -35.38 3.40 -37.70
C SER A 18 -36.02 3.01 -36.35
N ASP A 19 -37.07 3.77 -35.97
CA ASP A 19 -38.09 3.58 -34.91
C ASP A 19 -37.77 3.84 -33.42
N ARG A 20 -38.80 4.38 -32.72
CA ARG A 20 -38.76 5.06 -31.41
C ARG A 20 -38.96 4.13 -30.21
N VAL A 21 -38.25 4.39 -29.10
CA VAL A 21 -38.61 4.00 -27.72
C VAL A 21 -38.47 5.23 -26.82
N ALA A 22 -39.32 5.35 -25.79
CA ALA A 22 -39.53 6.54 -24.96
C ALA A 22 -38.94 6.39 -23.53
N ALA A 23 -37.66 6.02 -23.42
CA ALA A 23 -36.96 5.93 -22.13
C ALA A 23 -35.96 7.11 -21.97
N ASP A 24 -35.78 7.61 -20.74
CA ASP A 24 -34.84 8.70 -20.40
C ASP A 24 -33.42 8.15 -20.29
N THR A 25 -32.76 7.94 -21.43
CA THR A 25 -31.46 7.25 -21.52
C THR A 25 -30.26 8.19 -21.53
N ASN A 26 -30.42 9.47 -21.16
CA ASN A 26 -29.33 10.46 -21.19
C ASN A 26 -28.14 10.05 -20.29
N HIS A 27 -28.41 9.27 -19.25
CA HIS A 27 -27.38 8.72 -18.35
C HIS A 27 -26.53 7.61 -18.99
N LEU A 28 -26.85 7.15 -20.20
CA LEU A 28 -26.06 6.18 -20.95
C LEU A 28 -25.11 6.86 -21.97
N ASP A 29 -25.08 8.20 -22.05
CA ASP A 29 -24.22 8.93 -23.01
C ASP A 29 -22.74 8.87 -22.63
N GLY A 30 -21.87 8.39 -23.50
CA GLY A 30 -20.43 8.53 -23.30
C GLY A 30 -19.60 7.52 -24.05
N ASN A 31 -18.29 7.60 -23.80
CA ASN A 31 -17.40 6.53 -24.24
C ASN A 31 -17.64 5.32 -23.33
N TYR A 32 -17.57 4.13 -23.89
CA TYR A 32 -17.60 2.86 -23.17
C TYR A 32 -16.38 2.07 -23.61
N TYR A 33 -15.85 1.27 -22.69
CA TYR A 33 -14.80 0.33 -23.02
C TYR A 33 -15.17 -1.10 -22.63
N MET A 34 -14.66 -2.05 -23.41
CA MET A 34 -14.68 -3.47 -23.11
C MET A 34 -13.27 -4.02 -23.29
N PHE A 35 -12.79 -4.76 -22.29
CA PHE A 35 -11.58 -5.57 -22.39
C PHE A 35 -11.96 -7.05 -22.56
N ILE A 36 -11.36 -7.73 -23.55
CA ILE A 36 -11.57 -9.17 -23.76
C ILE A 36 -10.28 -9.92 -23.39
N PRO A 37 -10.20 -10.54 -22.20
CA PRO A 37 -8.98 -11.15 -21.67
C PRO A 37 -8.31 -12.13 -22.64
N ASP A 38 -9.09 -12.97 -23.31
CA ASP A 38 -8.60 -14.00 -24.23
C ASP A 38 -7.91 -13.47 -25.49
N THR A 39 -8.17 -12.22 -25.88
CA THR A 39 -7.63 -11.62 -27.11
C THR A 39 -6.71 -10.44 -26.85
N GLY A 40 -6.69 -9.92 -25.62
CA GLY A 40 -6.01 -8.68 -25.25
C GLY A 40 -6.61 -7.42 -25.89
N ASN A 41 -7.63 -7.51 -26.74
CA ASN A 41 -8.16 -6.33 -27.42
C ASN A 41 -9.05 -5.51 -26.49
N GLN A 42 -8.88 -4.18 -26.54
CA GLN A 42 -9.83 -3.23 -25.99
C GLN A 42 -10.64 -2.60 -27.12
N TYR A 43 -11.95 -2.53 -26.90
CA TYR A 43 -12.85 -1.83 -27.79
C TYR A 43 -13.36 -0.60 -27.05
N VAL A 44 -13.05 0.58 -27.58
CA VAL A 44 -13.63 1.85 -27.13
C VAL A 44 -14.64 2.27 -28.18
N PHE A 45 -15.89 2.50 -27.76
CA PHE A 45 -16.93 3.02 -28.63
C PHE A 45 -17.68 4.12 -27.91
N ASN A 46 -18.19 5.07 -28.68
CA ASN A 46 -18.90 6.21 -28.17
C ASN A 46 -20.40 6.03 -28.40
N ILE A 47 -21.18 6.16 -27.34
CA ILE A 47 -22.64 6.24 -27.36
C ILE A 47 -23.02 7.71 -27.16
N PHE A 48 -23.58 8.36 -28.19
CA PHE A 48 -24.22 9.68 -28.08
C PHE A 48 -25.70 9.59 -28.44
N PHE A 49 -26.58 10.04 -27.55
CA PHE A 49 -28.02 10.15 -27.62
C PHE A 49 -28.39 11.58 -27.98
N SER A 50 -28.20 11.94 -29.26
CA SER A 50 -28.99 13.05 -29.81
C SER A 50 -30.38 12.51 -30.16
N HIS A 51 -31.45 13.13 -29.68
CA HIS A 51 -32.85 12.73 -29.91
C HIS A 51 -33.14 12.25 -31.37
N PRO A 52 -34.13 11.37 -31.64
CA PRO A 52 -34.59 10.16 -30.96
C PRO A 52 -34.31 8.94 -31.88
N PHE A 53 -33.15 8.28 -31.76
CA PHE A 53 -32.80 7.14 -32.63
C PHE A 53 -32.12 6.02 -31.83
N SER A 54 -32.43 4.77 -32.14
CA SER A 54 -32.25 3.61 -31.23
C SER A 54 -31.36 2.49 -31.76
N ARG A 55 -30.55 2.71 -32.82
CA ARG A 55 -29.71 1.67 -33.42
C ARG A 55 -28.27 2.14 -33.61
N TYR A 56 -27.32 1.35 -33.08
CA TYR A 56 -25.89 1.61 -33.17
C TYR A 56 -25.17 0.37 -33.68
N VAL A 57 -24.35 0.54 -34.72
CA VAL A 57 -23.56 -0.55 -35.31
C VAL A 57 -22.24 -0.67 -34.55
N VAL A 58 -22.01 -1.81 -33.91
CA VAL A 58 -20.78 -2.16 -33.18
C VAL A 58 -20.04 -3.18 -34.01
N THR A 59 -18.86 -2.83 -34.52
CA THR A 59 -17.98 -3.77 -35.25
C THR A 59 -17.00 -4.39 -34.27
N VAL A 60 -17.18 -5.67 -33.93
CA VAL A 60 -16.21 -6.43 -33.13
C VAL A 60 -15.40 -7.30 -34.08
N THR A 61 -14.09 -7.11 -34.11
CA THR A 61 -13.16 -7.96 -34.85
C THR A 61 -12.30 -8.73 -33.86
N ALA A 62 -12.79 -9.89 -33.41
CA ALA A 62 -12.03 -10.84 -32.59
C ALA A 62 -12.16 -12.24 -33.17
N GLN A 63 -11.04 -12.96 -33.34
CA GLN A 63 -11.04 -14.34 -33.85
C GLN A 63 -11.76 -15.34 -32.93
N ALA A 64 -11.93 -15.01 -31.64
CA ALA A 64 -12.56 -15.88 -30.65
C ALA A 64 -14.09 -15.73 -30.59
N LEU A 65 -14.65 -14.65 -31.16
CA LEU A 65 -16.07 -14.39 -31.21
C LEU A 65 -16.45 -14.24 -32.67
N ALA A 66 -16.99 -15.29 -33.29
CA ALA A 66 -17.46 -15.26 -34.67
C ALA A 66 -18.71 -14.38 -34.81
N TRP A 67 -18.60 -13.08 -34.57
CA TRP A 67 -19.65 -12.11 -34.81
C TRP A 67 -19.12 -10.96 -35.66
N ALA A 68 -19.74 -10.82 -36.83
CA ALA A 68 -19.76 -9.59 -37.60
C ALA A 68 -20.48 -8.48 -36.80
N THR A 69 -20.59 -7.30 -37.41
CA THR A 69 -21.25 -6.12 -36.87
C THR A 69 -22.55 -6.46 -36.11
N ALA A 70 -22.82 -5.74 -35.02
CA ALA A 70 -23.97 -5.99 -34.17
C ALA A 70 -24.66 -4.68 -33.81
N THR A 71 -25.99 -4.71 -33.66
CA THR A 71 -26.80 -3.55 -33.32
C THR A 71 -27.17 -3.58 -31.84
N LEU A 72 -26.77 -2.57 -31.07
CA LEU A 72 -27.23 -2.41 -29.69
C LEU A 72 -28.62 -1.75 -29.67
N ASN A 73 -29.59 -2.41 -29.05
CA ASN A 73 -30.94 -1.92 -28.82
C ASN A 73 -31.18 -1.78 -27.31
N ILE A 74 -31.68 -0.63 -26.86
CA ILE A 74 -32.11 -0.44 -25.47
C ILE A 74 -33.57 -0.87 -25.36
N VAL A 75 -33.85 -1.81 -24.46
CA VAL A 75 -35.21 -2.29 -24.19
C VAL A 75 -35.84 -1.44 -23.08
N ASN A 76 -35.09 -1.17 -22.01
CA ASN A 76 -35.42 -0.23 -20.93
C ASN A 76 -34.16 0.11 -20.10
N ASP A 77 -34.31 0.89 -19.02
CA ASP A 77 -33.23 1.38 -18.15
C ASP A 77 -32.42 0.28 -17.42
N THR A 78 -32.86 -0.98 -17.51
CA THR A 78 -32.21 -2.14 -16.90
C THR A 78 -31.83 -3.23 -17.92
N SER A 79 -32.24 -3.09 -19.18
CA SER A 79 -32.04 -4.14 -20.18
C SER A 79 -31.71 -3.61 -21.58
N VAL A 80 -30.74 -4.28 -22.19
CA VAL A 80 -30.33 -4.05 -23.58
C VAL A 80 -30.46 -5.34 -24.37
N THR A 81 -30.32 -5.24 -25.67
CA THR A 81 -30.33 -6.38 -26.57
C THR A 81 -29.34 -6.11 -27.69
N LEU A 82 -28.39 -7.04 -27.89
CA LEU A 82 -27.42 -6.97 -28.97
C LEU A 82 -27.90 -7.86 -30.12
N VAL A 83 -28.11 -7.29 -31.31
CA VAL A 83 -28.58 -8.00 -32.51
C VAL A 83 -27.41 -8.14 -33.48
N CYS A 84 -26.82 -9.33 -33.55
CA CYS A 84 -25.69 -9.62 -34.44
C CYS A 84 -26.15 -9.71 -35.91
N ASP A 85 -25.26 -9.39 -36.85
CA ASP A 85 -25.53 -9.45 -38.30
C ASP A 85 -25.96 -10.84 -38.81
N ASN A 86 -25.64 -11.90 -38.07
CA ASN A 86 -26.12 -13.26 -38.37
C ASN A 86 -27.57 -13.51 -37.91
N GLY A 87 -28.26 -12.49 -37.41
CA GLY A 87 -29.64 -12.54 -36.93
C GLY A 87 -29.78 -12.99 -35.47
N ASN A 88 -28.69 -13.37 -34.80
CA ASN A 88 -28.75 -13.76 -33.39
C ASN A 88 -28.99 -12.53 -32.51
N THR A 89 -29.81 -12.73 -31.47
CA THR A 89 -30.16 -11.69 -30.52
C THR A 89 -29.71 -12.12 -29.13
N LEU A 90 -28.87 -11.32 -28.48
CA LEU A 90 -28.31 -11.58 -27.15
C LEU A 90 -28.91 -10.57 -26.14
N PRO A 91 -29.70 -11.03 -25.16
CA PRO A 91 -30.20 -10.16 -24.10
C PRO A 91 -29.03 -9.77 -23.18
N GLY A 92 -28.95 -8.50 -22.83
CA GLY A 92 -28.00 -7.96 -21.87
C GLY A 92 -28.70 -7.15 -20.79
N ILE A 93 -27.98 -6.86 -19.73
CA ILE A 93 -28.45 -6.09 -18.58
C ILE A 93 -27.65 -4.80 -18.44
N ILE A 94 -28.27 -3.75 -17.94
CA ILE A 94 -27.57 -2.55 -17.48
C ILE A 94 -27.43 -2.69 -15.97
N THR A 95 -26.20 -2.60 -15.50
CA THR A 95 -25.82 -2.66 -14.08
C THR A 95 -25.18 -1.34 -13.68
N TYR A 96 -25.19 -1.01 -12.41
CA TYR A 96 -24.58 0.21 -11.88
C TYR A 96 -23.61 -0.20 -10.75
N PRO A 97 -22.46 -0.81 -11.09
CA PRO A 97 -21.46 -1.17 -10.09
C PRO A 97 -20.84 0.08 -9.43
N THR A 98 -21.00 1.25 -10.06
CA THR A 98 -20.71 2.59 -9.55
C THR A 98 -21.89 3.51 -9.89
N ASP A 99 -21.74 4.84 -9.75
CA ASP A 99 -22.70 5.82 -10.28
C ASP A 99 -22.82 5.79 -11.82
N LEU A 100 -22.02 4.96 -12.50
CA LEU A 100 -22.05 4.81 -13.95
C LEU A 100 -22.63 3.46 -14.38
N PRO A 101 -23.35 3.45 -15.52
CA PRO A 101 -23.86 2.24 -16.13
C PRO A 101 -22.73 1.37 -16.70
N SER A 102 -22.80 0.08 -16.42
CA SER A 102 -22.10 -0.99 -17.11
C SER A 102 -23.10 -1.85 -17.87
N ILE A 103 -22.85 -2.09 -19.15
CA ILE A 103 -23.73 -2.88 -20.03
C ILE A 103 -23.16 -4.29 -20.16
N CYS A 104 -23.86 -5.31 -19.67
CA CYS A 104 -23.33 -6.67 -19.54
C CYS A 104 -24.13 -7.70 -20.32
N TRP A 105 -23.45 -8.70 -20.89
CA TRP A 105 -24.08 -9.86 -21.52
C TRP A 105 -23.66 -11.16 -20.84
N PRO A 106 -24.60 -12.09 -20.61
CA PRO A 106 -24.27 -13.44 -20.21
C PRO A 106 -23.65 -14.19 -21.40
N THR A 107 -22.38 -14.56 -21.30
CA THR A 107 -21.76 -15.52 -22.23
C THR A 107 -21.69 -16.90 -21.59
N SER A 108 -21.40 -17.93 -22.38
CA SER A 108 -21.33 -19.32 -21.93
C SER A 108 -20.17 -19.62 -20.97
N LYS A 109 -19.25 -18.66 -20.75
CA LYS A 109 -18.10 -18.80 -19.86
C LYS A 109 -17.95 -17.65 -18.86
N ASP A 110 -18.25 -16.40 -19.24
CA ASP A 110 -18.10 -15.21 -18.38
C ASP A 110 -19.20 -14.16 -18.61
N PHE A 111 -19.35 -13.20 -17.69
CA PHE A 111 -20.06 -11.95 -17.95
C PHE A 111 -19.11 -10.97 -18.64
N THR A 112 -19.42 -10.54 -19.87
CA THR A 112 -18.67 -9.46 -20.53
C THR A 112 -19.44 -8.16 -20.32
N CYS A 113 -18.82 -7.21 -19.62
CA CYS A 113 -19.40 -5.90 -19.33
C CYS A 113 -18.65 -4.79 -20.07
N TRP A 114 -19.41 -3.84 -20.60
CA TRP A 114 -18.92 -2.58 -21.15
C TRP A 114 -19.08 -1.52 -20.09
N THR A 115 -17.97 -0.96 -19.61
CA THR A 115 -17.99 0.04 -18.56
C THR A 115 -17.99 1.42 -19.20
N ARG A 116 -18.90 2.31 -18.79
CA ARG A 116 -18.90 3.70 -19.24
C ARG A 116 -17.62 4.38 -18.77
N LEU A 117 -16.82 4.84 -19.72
CA LEU A 117 -15.77 5.82 -19.45
C LEU A 117 -16.48 7.12 -19.06
N LEU A 118 -16.06 7.69 -17.94
CA LEU A 118 -16.48 9.00 -17.52
C LEU A 118 -16.15 10.02 -18.62
N SER A 119 -17.17 10.43 -19.39
CA SER A 119 -17.05 11.41 -20.48
C SER A 119 -16.61 12.79 -20.00
N ASN A 120 -16.53 12.98 -18.68
CA ASN A 120 -16.10 14.19 -18.01
C ASN A 120 -14.69 14.09 -17.39
N VAL A 121 -13.93 12.98 -17.51
CA VAL A 121 -12.53 12.99 -17.07
C VAL A 121 -11.72 13.87 -18.01
N THR A 122 -11.33 15.03 -17.49
CA THR A 122 -10.59 16.05 -18.22
C THR A 122 -9.09 16.02 -17.93
N ARG A 123 -8.67 15.46 -16.79
CA ARG A 123 -7.27 15.40 -16.38
C ARG A 123 -6.96 14.17 -15.54
N ILE A 124 -5.79 13.58 -15.75
CA ILE A 124 -5.25 12.51 -14.91
C ILE A 124 -3.86 12.90 -14.40
N HIS A 125 -3.70 12.91 -13.08
CA HIS A 125 -2.44 13.07 -12.38
C HIS A 125 -1.73 11.72 -12.31
N VAL A 126 -0.58 11.60 -12.97
CA VAL A 126 0.26 10.40 -12.96
C VAL A 126 1.39 10.58 -11.96
N VAL A 127 1.33 9.86 -10.85
CA VAL A 127 2.40 9.88 -9.84
C VAL A 127 3.41 8.77 -10.17
N ASN A 128 4.65 9.18 -10.39
CA ASN A 128 5.77 8.26 -10.66
C ASN A 128 6.56 8.07 -9.37
N MET A 129 6.67 6.83 -8.91
CA MET A 129 7.33 6.47 -7.65
C MET A 129 7.81 5.01 -7.74
N ASN A 130 8.41 4.48 -6.68
CA ASN A 130 8.58 3.05 -6.53
C ASN A 130 8.38 2.63 -5.08
N HIS A 131 8.14 1.33 -4.86
CA HIS A 131 8.12 0.77 -3.52
C HIS A 131 9.51 0.81 -2.89
N LEU A 132 9.61 1.38 -1.69
CA LEU A 132 10.84 1.41 -0.92
C LEU A 132 10.75 0.41 0.22
N ASP A 133 11.73 -0.48 0.24
CA ASP A 133 12.00 -1.37 1.35
C ASP A 133 13.42 -1.13 1.84
N VAL A 134 13.58 -0.72 3.09
CA VAL A 134 14.91 -0.40 3.62
C VAL A 134 15.50 -1.65 4.27
N GLY A 135 16.09 -2.51 3.44
CA GLY A 135 16.74 -3.76 3.84
C GLY A 135 16.11 -5.01 3.20
N TYR A 136 15.62 -4.90 1.96
CA TYR A 136 15.00 -5.96 1.18
C TYR A 136 15.61 -6.04 -0.23
N ASN A 137 15.39 -7.16 -0.92
CA ASN A 137 15.85 -7.33 -2.30
C ASN A 137 15.09 -6.40 -3.28
N GLY A 138 15.34 -6.56 -4.58
CA GLY A 138 14.81 -5.65 -5.61
C GLY A 138 15.89 -4.80 -6.28
N ILE A 139 17.15 -5.00 -5.92
CA ILE A 139 18.32 -4.44 -6.61
C ILE A 139 19.23 -5.59 -7.10
N PRO A 140 20.19 -5.34 -8.02
CA PRO A 140 21.11 -6.39 -8.48
C PRO A 140 22.01 -6.97 -7.38
N ALA A 141 22.33 -6.18 -6.36
CA ALA A 141 23.08 -6.64 -5.18
C ALA A 141 22.15 -7.31 -4.16
N THR A 142 22.72 -7.95 -3.12
CA THR A 142 21.91 -8.34 -1.96
C THR A 142 21.29 -7.10 -1.33
N GLY A 143 19.99 -7.18 -1.00
CA GLY A 143 19.17 -6.13 -0.43
C GLY A 143 19.54 -5.68 0.99
N PHE A 144 20.82 -5.54 1.30
CA PHE A 144 21.25 -4.92 2.56
C PHE A 144 21.04 -3.40 2.49
N ILE A 145 20.77 -2.79 3.65
CA ILE A 145 20.35 -1.38 3.75
C ILE A 145 21.31 -0.43 3.04
N ASN A 146 22.62 -0.58 3.26
CA ASN A 146 23.60 0.32 2.63
C ASN A 146 23.74 0.09 1.12
N ASN A 147 23.48 -1.11 0.59
CA ASN A 147 23.44 -1.30 -0.88
C ASN A 147 22.25 -0.55 -1.49
N ILE A 148 21.10 -0.57 -0.81
CA ILE A 148 19.89 0.14 -1.23
C ILE A 148 20.16 1.65 -1.20
N LEU A 149 20.63 2.18 -0.08
CA LEU A 149 20.97 3.61 0.02
C LEU A 149 21.99 4.04 -1.05
N ASN A 150 23.05 3.27 -1.28
CA ASN A 150 24.08 3.58 -2.28
C ASN A 150 23.50 3.66 -3.70
N ILE A 151 22.59 2.76 -4.09
CA ILE A 151 21.97 2.83 -5.42
C ILE A 151 21.02 4.03 -5.54
N TYR A 152 20.29 4.38 -4.46
CA TYR A 152 19.48 5.59 -4.45
C TYR A 152 20.31 6.85 -4.64
N PHE A 153 21.41 6.96 -3.89
CA PHE A 153 22.24 8.16 -3.86
C PHE A 153 22.98 8.39 -5.18
N HIS A 154 23.55 7.32 -5.75
CA HIS A 154 24.46 7.45 -6.90
C HIS A 154 23.85 7.11 -8.25
N GLN A 155 22.65 6.51 -8.28
CA GLN A 155 22.02 6.14 -9.54
C GLN A 155 20.60 6.68 -9.65
N TYR A 156 19.74 6.43 -8.66
CA TYR A 156 18.31 6.72 -8.81
C TYR A 156 17.97 8.20 -8.69
N PHE A 157 18.47 8.93 -7.68
CA PHE A 157 18.22 10.37 -7.61
C PHE A 157 18.86 11.14 -8.77
N PRO A 158 20.13 10.87 -9.17
CA PRO A 158 20.69 11.45 -10.39
C PRO A 158 19.88 11.11 -11.64
N ARG A 159 19.45 9.85 -11.82
CA ARG A 159 18.62 9.44 -12.97
C ARG A 159 17.30 10.20 -13.02
N ALA A 160 16.59 10.32 -11.90
CA ALA A 160 15.33 11.08 -11.84
C ALA A 160 15.52 12.53 -12.25
N ALA A 161 16.56 13.20 -11.72
CA ALA A 161 16.89 14.58 -12.06
C ALA A 161 17.22 14.73 -13.55
N ILE A 162 18.07 13.85 -14.10
CA ILE A 162 18.48 13.89 -15.51
C ILE A 162 17.29 13.63 -16.44
N LEU A 163 16.42 12.67 -16.12
CA LEU A 163 15.22 12.40 -16.93
C LEU A 163 14.30 13.62 -17.00
N ALA A 164 14.13 14.34 -15.89
CA ALA A 164 13.33 15.56 -15.86
C ALA A 164 13.95 16.67 -16.73
N GLU A 165 15.27 16.89 -16.63
CA GLU A 165 15.99 17.86 -17.47
C GLU A 165 15.88 17.50 -18.96
N GLN A 166 16.00 16.21 -19.30
CA GLN A 166 15.89 15.75 -20.69
C GLN A 166 14.49 15.94 -21.28
N ILE A 167 13.43 15.65 -20.51
CA ILE A 167 12.05 15.84 -20.96
C ILE A 167 11.77 17.31 -21.24
N LEU A 168 12.14 18.21 -20.32
CA LEU A 168 11.99 19.65 -20.50
C LEU A 168 12.74 20.17 -21.74
N HIS A 169 13.89 19.57 -22.07
CA HIS A 169 14.65 19.92 -23.26
C HIS A 169 14.00 19.44 -24.56
N ILE A 170 13.39 18.25 -24.56
CA ILE A 170 12.71 17.67 -25.73
C ILE A 170 11.38 18.37 -25.99
N SER A 171 10.63 18.65 -24.93
CA SER A 171 9.30 19.26 -24.99
C SER A 171 9.12 20.15 -23.76
N PRO A 172 9.28 21.48 -23.90
CA PRO A 172 9.13 22.42 -22.78
C PRO A 172 7.73 22.44 -22.14
N LYS A 173 6.76 21.75 -22.75
CA LYS A 173 5.39 21.60 -22.24
C LYS A 173 5.19 20.31 -21.45
N ASP A 174 6.06 19.31 -21.65
CA ASP A 174 6.01 18.07 -20.90
C ASP A 174 6.83 18.22 -19.63
N SER A 175 6.43 17.50 -18.59
CA SER A 175 7.14 17.46 -17.32
C SER A 175 7.22 16.03 -16.82
N PHE A 176 8.21 15.77 -15.97
CA PHE A 176 8.35 14.53 -15.24
C PHE A 176 8.62 14.86 -13.78
N ILE A 177 7.81 14.27 -12.90
CA ILE A 177 7.92 14.40 -11.45
C ILE A 177 8.12 13.01 -10.86
N TYR A 178 9.25 12.82 -10.18
CA TYR A 178 9.51 11.62 -9.39
C TYR A 178 9.20 11.89 -7.92
N THR A 179 8.24 11.14 -7.38
CA THR A 179 7.90 11.14 -5.96
C THR A 179 8.75 10.10 -5.24
N THR A 180 9.38 10.49 -4.13
CA THR A 180 10.19 9.60 -3.29
C THR A 180 9.81 9.76 -1.81
N HIS A 181 10.60 9.14 -0.93
CA HIS A 181 10.38 9.13 0.51
C HIS A 181 11.27 10.17 1.20
N PRO A 182 10.74 11.02 2.10
CA PRO A 182 11.52 12.06 2.76
C PRO A 182 12.63 11.49 3.64
N TRP A 183 12.49 10.28 4.20
CA TRP A 183 13.60 9.65 4.94
C TRP A 183 14.83 9.41 4.06
N LEU A 184 14.65 8.95 2.81
CA LEU A 184 15.78 8.73 1.88
C LEU A 184 16.47 10.06 1.53
N LEU A 185 15.70 11.10 1.23
CA LEU A 185 16.25 12.42 0.92
C LEU A 185 16.97 13.01 2.13
N SER A 186 16.42 12.82 3.33
CA SER A 186 17.05 13.22 4.58
C SER A 186 18.40 12.53 4.80
N MET A 187 18.47 11.21 4.57
CA MET A 187 19.73 10.46 4.60
C MET A 187 20.69 10.84 3.46
N PHE A 188 20.19 11.26 2.29
CA PHE A 188 21.02 11.70 1.17
C PHE A 188 21.71 13.04 1.47
N PHE A 189 20.94 14.03 1.93
CA PHE A 189 21.46 15.37 2.18
C PHE A 189 22.24 15.50 3.49
N ASP A 190 21.93 14.67 4.49
CA ASP A 190 22.59 14.64 5.80
C ASP A 190 23.25 13.27 6.03
N CYS A 191 24.08 12.86 5.07
CA CYS A 191 24.62 11.51 5.00
C CYS A 191 25.67 11.20 6.11
N PRO A 192 25.50 10.09 6.86
CA PRO A 192 26.46 9.68 7.88
C PRO A 192 27.72 9.03 7.27
N GLN A 193 28.83 9.77 7.26
CA GLN A 193 30.08 9.46 6.55
C GLN A 193 30.72 8.09 6.85
N ASN A 194 30.47 7.53 8.04
CA ASN A 194 31.12 6.30 8.52
C ASN A 194 30.11 5.18 8.81
N LEU A 195 28.88 5.28 8.32
CA LEU A 195 27.89 4.24 8.55
C LEU A 195 28.27 2.94 7.82
N VAL A 196 28.45 1.86 8.58
CA VAL A 196 28.70 0.52 8.08
C VAL A 196 27.65 -0.43 8.63
N LEU A 197 26.89 -1.07 7.73
CA LEU A 197 25.86 -2.04 8.04
C LEU A 197 26.10 -3.31 7.23
N ALA A 198 25.95 -4.48 7.86
CA ALA A 198 26.26 -5.79 7.26
C ALA A 198 27.64 -5.86 6.54
N GLY A 199 28.64 -5.08 7.01
CA GLY A 199 29.97 -5.00 6.40
C GLY A 199 30.06 -4.12 5.16
N ILE A 200 28.99 -3.43 4.79
CA ILE A 200 28.91 -2.53 3.63
C ILE A 200 28.95 -1.09 4.13
N LYS A 201 29.83 -0.27 3.54
CA LYS A 201 29.91 1.16 3.85
C LYS A 201 28.87 1.95 3.05
N LEU A 202 28.20 2.90 3.71
CA LEU A 202 27.41 3.92 3.04
C LEU A 202 28.37 4.92 2.36
N ILE A 203 28.16 5.16 1.07
CA ILE A 203 28.92 6.11 0.28
C ILE A 203 28.08 7.38 0.19
N CYS A 204 28.58 8.47 0.78
CA CYS A 204 27.85 9.73 0.75
C CYS A 204 27.93 10.38 -0.63
N PRO A 205 26.85 11.07 -1.06
CA PRO A 205 26.81 11.74 -2.35
C PRO A 205 27.88 12.83 -2.45
N SER A 206 28.41 12.99 -3.66
CA SER A 206 29.33 14.07 -4.02
C SER A 206 28.63 15.43 -4.04
N SER A 207 29.40 16.51 -4.03
CA SER A 207 28.86 17.88 -4.17
C SER A 207 28.03 18.07 -5.43
N ASP A 208 28.41 17.41 -6.53
CA ASP A 208 27.72 17.52 -7.81
C ASP A 208 26.39 16.79 -7.79
N GLU A 209 26.33 15.61 -7.17
CA GLU A 209 25.09 14.86 -6.95
C GLU A 209 24.13 15.62 -6.03
N LEU A 210 24.64 16.17 -4.91
CA LEU A 210 23.86 17.02 -4.01
C LEU A 210 23.25 18.21 -4.75
N ALA A 211 24.08 18.93 -5.54
CA ALA A 211 23.62 20.09 -6.30
C ALA A 211 22.64 19.72 -7.42
N LEU A 212 22.81 18.57 -8.07
CA LEU A 212 21.89 18.07 -9.10
C LEU A 212 20.50 17.79 -8.52
N VAL A 213 20.45 17.05 -7.41
CA VAL A 213 19.19 16.69 -6.76
C VAL A 213 18.52 17.91 -6.13
N GLU A 214 19.28 18.82 -5.51
CA GLU A 214 18.73 20.07 -4.99
C GLU A 214 18.06 20.91 -6.10
N ARG A 215 18.69 21.06 -7.26
CA ARG A 215 18.08 21.76 -8.40
C ARG A 215 16.79 21.08 -8.85
N ALA A 216 16.79 19.76 -8.98
CA ALA A 216 15.61 19.01 -9.37
C ALA A 216 14.45 19.18 -8.36
N ILE A 217 14.75 19.21 -7.06
CA ILE A 217 13.75 19.49 -6.01
C ILE A 217 13.17 20.90 -6.17
N ARG A 218 14.03 21.92 -6.31
CA ARG A 218 13.58 23.32 -6.44
C ARG A 218 12.75 23.56 -7.71
N LEU A 219 12.99 22.77 -8.76
CA LEU A 219 12.21 22.79 -10.00
C LEU A 219 10.90 21.96 -9.91
N GLY A 220 10.67 21.24 -8.81
CA GLY A 220 9.50 20.36 -8.65
C GLY A 220 9.61 19.02 -9.40
N ALA A 221 10.79 18.68 -9.93
CA ALA A 221 11.03 17.45 -10.67
C ALA A 221 11.29 16.23 -9.75
N ILE A 222 11.79 16.46 -8.55
CA ILE A 222 11.83 15.46 -7.47
C ILE A 222 11.01 16.01 -6.31
N THR A 223 10.06 15.23 -5.83
CA THR A 223 9.17 15.58 -4.72
C THR A 223 9.01 14.38 -3.78
N TRP A 224 8.25 14.55 -2.70
CA TRP A 224 7.99 13.49 -1.74
C TRP A 224 6.58 13.62 -1.14
N HIS A 225 6.10 12.55 -0.53
CA HIS A 225 4.89 12.55 0.30
C HIS A 225 5.24 12.79 1.77
N ALA A 226 4.25 13.04 2.61
CA ALA A 226 4.45 13.46 4.00
C ALA A 226 5.02 12.36 4.93
N GLY A 227 4.62 11.09 4.73
CA GLY A 227 5.12 9.96 5.53
C GLY A 227 6.60 9.66 5.28
N ALA A 228 7.35 9.25 6.31
CA ALA A 228 8.80 9.01 6.23
C ALA A 228 9.22 7.95 5.21
N MET A 229 8.59 6.77 5.27
CA MET A 229 8.78 5.56 4.45
C MET A 229 7.43 4.82 4.35
N ASN A 230 7.42 3.56 3.92
CA ASN A 230 6.31 2.63 4.12
C ASN A 230 6.24 2.18 5.59
N MET A 231 5.44 2.88 6.38
CA MET A 231 5.40 2.75 7.83
C MET A 231 4.32 1.78 8.32
N GLN A 232 4.60 1.07 9.42
CA GLN A 232 3.57 0.46 10.27
C GLN A 232 3.21 1.45 11.40
N TYR A 233 2.22 2.30 11.15
CA TYR A 233 1.89 3.44 12.03
C TYR A 233 1.33 3.03 13.39
N GLU A 234 0.76 1.84 13.52
CA GLU A 234 0.26 1.24 14.77
C GLU A 234 1.34 1.17 15.87
N TRP A 235 2.60 1.24 15.49
CA TRP A 235 3.74 1.09 16.39
C TRP A 235 4.38 2.41 16.80
N MET A 236 3.88 3.54 16.30
CA MET A 236 4.34 4.85 16.69
C MET A 236 3.37 5.47 17.70
N ASN A 237 3.92 5.93 18.82
CA ASN A 237 3.26 6.95 19.62
C ASN A 237 3.29 8.30 18.87
N GLU A 238 2.54 9.26 19.40
CA GLU A 238 2.39 10.57 18.77
C GLU A 238 3.73 11.31 18.61
N GLN A 239 4.66 11.19 19.57
CA GLN A 239 5.98 11.81 19.47
C GLN A 239 6.79 11.28 18.28
N VAL A 240 6.83 9.96 18.08
CA VAL A 240 7.59 9.40 16.96
C VAL A 240 6.85 9.59 15.63
N LEU A 241 5.51 9.60 15.64
CA LEU A 241 4.73 9.99 14.45
C LEU A 241 5.09 11.41 14.01
N ASN A 242 5.15 12.37 14.95
CA ASN A 242 5.53 13.74 14.64
C ASN A 242 6.97 13.82 14.10
N GLN A 243 7.93 13.15 14.76
CA GLN A 243 9.32 13.08 14.26
C GLN A 243 9.43 12.46 12.86
N SER A 244 8.57 11.50 12.53
CA SER A 244 8.47 10.90 11.19
C SER A 244 8.00 11.91 10.15
N LEU A 245 6.98 12.71 10.48
CA LEU A 245 6.45 13.77 9.61
C LEU A 245 7.38 15.00 9.53
N ASP A 246 8.13 15.29 10.59
CA ASP A 246 9.08 16.40 10.67
C ASP A 246 10.18 16.26 9.60
N LEU A 247 10.56 15.04 9.21
CA LEU A 247 11.50 14.82 8.12
C LEU A 247 11.03 15.46 6.81
N SER A 248 9.73 15.32 6.49
CA SER A 248 9.14 15.94 5.30
C SER A 248 9.10 17.46 5.41
N VAL A 249 8.68 17.99 6.57
CA VAL A 249 8.58 19.43 6.82
C VAL A 249 9.96 20.11 6.79
N ALA A 250 10.97 19.47 7.39
CA ALA A 250 12.34 19.97 7.41
C ALA A 250 12.93 20.08 5.99
N LEU A 251 12.69 19.07 5.14
CA LEU A 251 13.09 19.13 3.72
C LEU A 251 12.37 20.24 2.97
N ALA A 252 11.06 20.41 3.18
CA ALA A 252 10.28 21.45 2.53
C ALA A 252 10.81 22.84 2.89
N LYS A 253 11.10 23.06 4.18
CA LYS A 253 11.73 24.29 4.68
C LYS A 253 13.13 24.50 4.10
N ARG A 254 13.98 23.47 4.08
CA ARG A 254 15.36 23.52 3.54
C ARG A 254 15.39 23.98 2.08
N PHE A 255 14.47 23.48 1.26
CA PHE A 255 14.43 23.79 -0.17
C PHE A 255 13.43 24.88 -0.54
N SER A 256 12.71 25.44 0.43
CA SER A 256 11.69 26.47 0.23
C SER A 256 10.60 26.03 -0.76
N VAL A 257 10.15 24.79 -0.62
CA VAL A 257 9.05 24.19 -1.40
C VAL A 257 7.83 23.97 -0.49
N PRO A 258 6.61 23.81 -1.04
CA PRO A 258 5.42 23.52 -0.23
C PRO A 258 5.57 22.26 0.62
N VAL A 259 4.97 22.27 1.82
CA VAL A 259 4.91 21.08 2.68
C VAL A 259 3.90 20.09 2.11
N PRO A 260 4.28 18.83 1.83
CA PRO A 260 3.32 17.80 1.42
C PRO A 260 2.35 17.46 2.56
N CYS A 261 1.07 17.34 2.22
CA CYS A 261 -0.02 17.04 3.16
C CYS A 261 -0.67 15.67 2.88
N VAL A 262 -0.02 14.83 2.09
CA VAL A 262 -0.48 13.49 1.73
C VAL A 262 0.45 12.44 2.33
N VAL A 263 -0.06 11.56 3.18
CA VAL A 263 0.64 10.35 3.62
C VAL A 263 0.35 9.23 2.63
N SER A 264 1.40 8.63 2.08
CA SER A 264 1.29 7.48 1.19
C SER A 264 1.93 6.27 1.85
N VAL A 265 1.24 5.13 1.79
CA VAL A 265 1.73 3.84 2.28
C VAL A 265 1.45 2.79 1.22
N ARG A 266 2.43 1.97 0.89
CA ARG A 266 2.28 0.82 0.00
C ARG A 266 2.72 -0.42 0.76
N ASP A 267 2.19 -1.57 0.35
CA ASP A 267 2.42 -2.88 0.96
C ASP A 267 1.73 -3.05 2.32
N VAL A 268 1.93 -2.14 3.28
CA VAL A 268 1.20 -2.14 4.56
C VAL A 268 -0.29 -1.90 4.30
N PRO A 269 -1.18 -2.90 4.51
CA PRO A 269 -2.58 -2.83 4.08
C PRO A 269 -3.44 -1.81 4.81
N GLY A 270 -3.07 -1.46 6.04
CA GLY A 270 -3.90 -0.69 6.95
C GLY A 270 -3.12 0.35 7.74
N VAL A 271 -3.85 1.32 8.27
CA VAL A 271 -3.38 2.28 9.27
C VAL A 271 -4.51 2.49 10.29
N PRO A 272 -4.22 2.74 11.58
CA PRO A 272 -5.25 2.73 12.61
C PRO A 272 -6.05 4.05 12.62
N ILE A 273 -7.36 3.98 12.84
CA ILE A 273 -8.24 5.17 12.92
C ILE A 273 -7.79 6.15 14.01
N ALA A 274 -7.09 5.66 15.04
CA ALA A 274 -6.52 6.49 16.10
C ALA A 274 -5.54 7.56 15.58
N MET A 275 -4.89 7.31 14.44
CA MET A 275 -3.95 8.22 13.80
C MET A 275 -4.61 9.50 13.27
N ILE A 276 -5.92 9.47 12.96
CA ILE A 276 -6.64 10.59 12.32
C ILE A 276 -6.57 11.87 13.14
N ARG A 277 -6.68 11.77 14.48
CA ARG A 277 -6.59 12.94 15.37
C ARG A 277 -5.20 13.55 15.30
N SER A 278 -4.16 12.74 15.45
CA SER A 278 -2.77 13.22 15.44
C SER A 278 -2.40 13.82 14.08
N LEU A 279 -2.86 13.23 12.97
CA LEU A 279 -2.66 13.82 11.64
C LEU A 279 -3.36 15.17 11.48
N ASN A 280 -4.63 15.27 11.87
CA ASN A 280 -5.35 16.54 11.80
C ASN A 280 -4.65 17.62 12.64
N GLN A 281 -4.25 17.28 13.86
CA GLN A 281 -3.55 18.21 14.75
C GLN A 281 -2.22 18.65 14.13
N TYR A 282 -1.37 17.70 13.73
CA TYR A 282 -0.07 18.00 13.15
C TYR A 282 -0.18 18.85 11.89
N PHE A 283 -1.02 18.44 10.94
CA PHE A 283 -1.13 19.17 9.66
C PHE A 283 -1.88 20.50 9.78
N SER A 284 -2.63 20.76 10.85
CA SER A 284 -3.28 22.06 11.04
C SER A 284 -2.29 23.24 11.13
N GLU A 285 -1.03 22.97 11.48
CA GLU A 285 0.04 23.97 11.56
C GLU A 285 0.78 24.18 10.22
N HIS A 286 0.58 23.28 9.26
CA HIS A 286 1.39 23.18 8.04
C HIS A 286 0.60 23.22 6.73
N CYS A 287 -0.68 22.85 6.76
CA CYS A 287 -1.51 22.60 5.60
C CYS A 287 -2.79 23.43 5.65
N SER A 288 -3.18 23.99 4.50
CA SER A 288 -4.45 24.72 4.35
C SER A 288 -5.65 23.81 4.06
N SER A 289 -5.40 22.58 3.63
CA SER A 289 -6.41 21.56 3.34
C SER A 289 -6.38 20.44 4.39
N LYS A 290 -7.46 19.66 4.45
CA LYS A 290 -7.45 18.41 5.20
C LYS A 290 -6.38 17.47 4.63
N PRO A 291 -5.58 16.82 5.48
CA PRO A 291 -4.56 15.90 5.01
C PRO A 291 -5.21 14.68 4.34
N MET A 292 -4.46 14.03 3.46
CA MET A 292 -4.89 12.85 2.74
C MET A 292 -4.03 11.64 3.10
N VAL A 293 -4.65 10.46 3.13
CA VAL A 293 -4.00 9.16 3.31
C VAL A 293 -4.35 8.31 2.08
N THR A 294 -3.31 7.80 1.40
CA THR A 294 -3.45 6.85 0.28
C THR A 294 -2.73 5.56 0.62
N VAL A 295 -3.45 4.44 0.53
CA VAL A 295 -2.91 3.10 0.82
C VAL A 295 -2.98 2.22 -0.42
N GLY A 296 -1.89 1.54 -0.76
CA GLY A 296 -1.87 0.47 -1.76
C GLY A 296 -1.72 -0.87 -1.07
N VAL A 297 -2.77 -1.69 -1.14
CA VAL A 297 -2.90 -2.94 -0.40
C VAL A 297 -2.06 -4.03 -1.06
N ASN A 298 -1.26 -4.76 -0.28
CA ASN A 298 -0.53 -5.92 -0.80
C ASN A 298 -1.49 -6.97 -1.36
N ALA A 299 -1.17 -7.51 -2.53
CA ALA A 299 -2.00 -8.53 -3.17
C ALA A 299 -2.06 -9.87 -2.40
N ALA A 300 -1.20 -10.07 -1.40
CA ALA A 300 -1.18 -11.22 -0.51
C ALA A 300 -2.20 -11.14 0.65
N VAL A 301 -2.93 -10.02 0.80
CA VAL A 301 -4.03 -9.89 1.77
C VAL A 301 -5.36 -9.66 1.08
N THR A 302 -6.43 -10.05 1.76
CA THR A 302 -7.79 -9.67 1.34
C THR A 302 -7.99 -8.19 1.56
N ASP A 303 -8.73 -7.57 0.64
CA ASP A 303 -9.01 -6.15 0.66
C ASP A 303 -10.01 -5.74 1.78
N TYR A 304 -10.04 -4.44 2.09
CA TYR A 304 -10.95 -3.88 3.09
C TYR A 304 -12.28 -3.46 2.46
N ASP A 305 -13.36 -3.61 3.23
CA ASP A 305 -14.70 -3.12 2.85
C ASP A 305 -14.80 -1.61 3.16
N VAL A 306 -14.20 -0.80 2.29
CA VAL A 306 -14.17 0.68 2.36
C VAL A 306 -14.86 1.29 1.14
N PRO A 307 -15.31 2.56 1.20
CA PRO A 307 -15.89 3.21 0.03
C PRO A 307 -14.92 3.22 -1.16
N ASN A 308 -15.45 2.92 -2.35
CA ASN A 308 -14.69 3.03 -3.58
C ASN A 308 -14.30 4.50 -3.85
N GLY A 309 -13.07 4.74 -4.28
CA GLY A 309 -12.58 6.07 -4.60
C GLY A 309 -12.16 6.88 -3.37
N LEU A 310 -12.43 8.20 -3.40
CA LEU A 310 -12.14 9.09 -2.28
C LEU A 310 -13.27 9.08 -1.26
N PHE A 311 -12.91 9.10 0.01
CA PHE A 311 -13.86 9.25 1.11
C PHE A 311 -13.28 10.10 2.25
N ARG A 312 -14.14 10.60 3.13
CA ARG A 312 -13.71 11.17 4.41
C ARG A 312 -13.58 10.03 5.40
N TRP A 313 -12.37 9.78 5.86
CA TRP A 313 -12.12 8.78 6.88
C TRP A 313 -11.99 9.46 8.24
N GLY A 314 -12.87 9.15 9.18
CA GLY A 314 -12.88 9.81 10.49
C GLY A 314 -14.13 9.56 11.31
N THR A 315 -14.08 10.01 12.57
CA THR A 315 -15.15 9.78 13.55
C THR A 315 -16.26 10.83 13.51
N SER A 316 -16.05 11.92 12.77
CA SER A 316 -17.04 13.01 12.62
C SER A 316 -16.75 13.87 11.39
N GLN A 317 -17.70 14.74 11.06
CA GLN A 317 -17.61 15.71 9.96
C GLN A 317 -16.43 16.68 10.08
N ASP A 318 -15.91 16.94 11.29
CA ASP A 318 -14.78 17.89 11.48
C ASP A 318 -13.44 17.20 11.75
N SER A 319 -13.47 15.91 12.13
CA SER A 319 -12.30 15.12 12.51
C SER A 319 -12.12 13.95 11.55
N TYR A 320 -11.69 14.28 10.33
CA TYR A 320 -11.42 13.32 9.26
C TYR A 320 -10.14 13.65 8.50
N VAL A 321 -9.62 12.66 7.77
CA VAL A 321 -8.65 12.81 6.69
C VAL A 321 -9.32 12.38 5.38
N ILE A 322 -8.80 12.81 4.23
CA ILE A 322 -9.24 12.28 2.94
C ILE A 322 -8.57 10.91 2.77
N GLY A 323 -9.36 9.84 2.64
CA GLY A 323 -8.88 8.47 2.49
C GLY A 323 -9.05 7.96 1.06
N THR A 324 -8.10 7.14 0.60
CA THR A 324 -8.23 6.31 -0.59
C THR A 324 -7.44 5.02 -0.44
N TRP A 325 -8.08 3.89 -0.72
CA TRP A 325 -7.50 2.56 -0.63
C TRP A 325 -7.53 1.92 -2.01
N HIS A 326 -6.37 1.40 -2.40
CA HIS A 326 -6.16 0.78 -3.69
C HIS A 326 -6.03 -0.72 -3.49
N SER A 327 -7.13 -1.41 -3.74
CA SER A 327 -7.25 -2.87 -3.74
C SER A 327 -6.17 -3.48 -4.62
N TYR A 328 -5.34 -4.36 -4.07
CA TYR A 328 -4.20 -4.95 -4.81
C TYR A 328 -3.23 -3.90 -5.41
N GLY A 329 -3.28 -2.66 -4.93
CA GLY A 329 -2.49 -1.51 -5.40
C GLY A 329 -1.02 -1.53 -4.97
N TYR A 330 -0.49 -2.73 -4.71
CA TYR A 330 0.94 -2.94 -4.49
C TYR A 330 1.73 -2.59 -5.75
N PRO A 331 2.86 -1.88 -5.63
CA PRO A 331 3.63 -1.44 -6.78
C PRO A 331 4.19 -2.60 -7.60
N ASN A 332 3.63 -2.78 -8.80
CA ASN A 332 4.17 -3.65 -9.83
C ASN A 332 4.78 -2.80 -10.95
N ASN A 333 5.79 -3.30 -11.66
CA ASN A 333 6.39 -2.51 -12.73
C ASN A 333 5.36 -2.17 -13.83
N PRO A 334 5.33 -0.93 -14.36
CA PRO A 334 4.47 -0.59 -15.48
C PRO A 334 4.78 -1.48 -16.69
N GLY A 335 3.74 -1.86 -17.40
CA GLY A 335 3.82 -2.72 -18.58
C GLY A 335 4.03 -1.94 -19.87
N SER A 336 4.15 -2.68 -20.97
CA SER A 336 4.55 -2.11 -22.27
C SER A 336 3.37 -1.76 -23.19
N THR A 337 2.16 -2.22 -22.89
CA THR A 337 1.01 -2.00 -23.77
C THR A 337 -0.24 -1.76 -22.95
N PHE A 338 -1.26 -1.16 -23.54
CA PHE A 338 -2.56 -1.04 -22.88
C PHE A 338 -3.12 -2.41 -22.47
N THR A 339 -2.89 -3.42 -23.30
CA THR A 339 -3.36 -4.80 -23.12
C THR A 339 -2.57 -5.59 -22.07
N ASN A 340 -1.41 -5.06 -21.67
CA ASN A 340 -0.56 -5.59 -20.62
C ASN A 340 0.06 -4.38 -19.89
N PRO A 341 -0.76 -3.64 -19.12
CA PRO A 341 -0.37 -2.38 -18.51
C PRO A 341 0.54 -2.58 -17.29
N GLY A 342 0.77 -3.84 -16.88
CA GLY A 342 1.57 -4.18 -15.71
C GLY A 342 0.98 -3.56 -14.45
N GLY A 343 1.82 -2.95 -13.61
CA GLY A 343 1.38 -2.22 -12.42
C GLY A 343 1.08 -0.75 -12.63
N LEU A 344 0.78 -0.32 -13.86
CA LEU A 344 0.15 0.97 -14.09
C LEU A 344 -1.29 0.89 -13.57
N SER A 345 -1.67 1.86 -12.75
CA SER A 345 -2.99 1.97 -12.10
C SER A 345 -4.10 2.22 -13.12
N LEU A 346 -4.50 1.17 -13.84
CA LEU A 346 -5.66 1.17 -14.74
C LEU A 346 -6.89 0.59 -14.04
N ASP A 347 -6.69 -0.45 -13.25
CA ASP A 347 -7.78 -1.19 -12.59
C ASP A 347 -8.20 -0.56 -11.25
N ASP A 348 -7.34 0.28 -10.65
CA ASP A 348 -7.52 0.91 -9.33
C ASP A 348 -7.37 2.45 -9.37
N ILE A 349 -7.52 3.04 -10.56
CA ILE A 349 -7.46 4.50 -10.72
C ILE A 349 -8.57 5.20 -9.93
N ILE A 350 -8.22 6.29 -9.24
CA ILE A 350 -9.18 7.08 -8.47
C ILE A 350 -9.69 8.19 -9.34
N ILE A 351 -11.00 8.25 -9.54
CA ILE A 351 -11.66 9.34 -10.25
C ILE A 351 -12.52 10.14 -9.29
N VAL A 352 -12.50 11.47 -9.43
CA VAL A 352 -13.39 12.42 -8.77
C VAL A 352 -14.38 12.95 -9.82
N PRO A 353 -15.54 12.29 -10.00
CA PRO A 353 -16.41 12.55 -11.14
C PRO A 353 -16.99 13.97 -11.15
N GLN A 354 -17.15 14.62 -10.00
CA GLN A 354 -17.74 15.95 -9.87
C GLN A 354 -16.95 17.01 -10.67
N ILE A 355 -15.64 16.83 -10.77
CA ILE A 355 -14.71 17.79 -11.38
C ILE A 355 -13.85 17.18 -12.49
N GLY A 356 -14.02 15.89 -12.78
CA GLY A 356 -13.35 15.25 -13.90
C GLY A 356 -11.84 15.08 -13.73
N ILE A 357 -11.38 14.86 -12.49
CA ILE A 357 -9.97 14.71 -12.14
C ILE A 357 -9.70 13.27 -11.70
N GLY A 358 -8.63 12.67 -12.23
CA GLY A 358 -8.17 11.33 -11.88
C GLY A 358 -6.77 11.31 -11.25
N LEU A 359 -6.50 10.28 -10.45
CA LEU A 359 -5.18 9.95 -9.88
C LEU A 359 -4.79 8.54 -10.31
N ALA A 360 -3.69 8.42 -11.04
CA ALA A 360 -3.10 7.17 -11.46
C ALA A 360 -1.67 7.03 -10.93
N PHE A 361 -1.30 5.80 -10.58
CA PHE A 361 0.06 5.44 -10.19
C PHE A 361 0.81 4.74 -11.32
N ALA A 362 2.02 5.21 -11.59
CA ALA A 362 3.01 4.53 -12.43
C ALA A 362 4.19 4.11 -11.55
N PHE A 363 3.90 3.26 -10.56
CA PHE A 363 4.90 2.89 -9.56
C PHE A 363 5.76 1.74 -10.07
N ARG A 364 7.05 1.74 -9.76
CA ARG A 364 7.91 0.57 -9.97
C ARG A 364 7.98 -0.28 -8.70
N THR A 365 8.23 -1.57 -8.86
CA THR A 365 8.29 -2.52 -7.73
C THR A 365 9.53 -2.30 -6.85
N ASP A 366 9.69 -3.15 -5.83
CA ASP A 366 10.69 -3.08 -4.76
C ASP A 366 12.04 -2.57 -5.23
N ASN A 367 12.42 -1.42 -4.68
CA ASN A 367 13.73 -0.82 -4.85
C ASN A 367 14.21 -0.64 -6.30
N GLN A 368 13.31 -0.59 -7.29
CA GLN A 368 13.66 -0.42 -8.71
C GLN A 368 13.97 1.04 -9.11
N GLY A 369 13.71 2.00 -8.22
CA GLY A 369 13.96 3.43 -8.44
C GLY A 369 12.99 4.08 -9.44
N PRO A 370 13.34 5.26 -10.00
CA PRO A 370 12.51 5.97 -10.99
C PRO A 370 12.44 5.20 -12.32
N PRO A 371 11.58 5.62 -13.27
CA PRO A 371 11.58 5.12 -14.64
C PRO A 371 13.00 5.00 -15.23
N MET A 372 13.20 4.00 -16.07
CA MET A 372 14.50 3.70 -16.68
C MET A 372 14.81 4.61 -17.87
N SER A 373 13.78 5.20 -18.49
CA SER A 373 13.92 6.03 -19.68
C SER A 373 12.73 6.97 -19.90
N ILE A 374 12.91 7.97 -20.76
CA ILE A 374 11.84 8.83 -21.26
C ILE A 374 10.77 8.01 -22.00
N SER A 375 11.18 6.95 -22.70
CA SER A 375 10.27 6.07 -23.41
C SER A 375 9.28 5.39 -22.47
N GLU A 376 9.72 4.96 -21.28
CA GLU A 376 8.83 4.37 -20.27
C GLU A 376 7.79 5.38 -19.78
N ILE A 377 8.21 6.62 -19.52
CA ILE A 377 7.29 7.70 -19.10
C ILE A 377 6.24 7.97 -20.18
N HIS A 378 6.68 8.13 -21.43
CA HIS A 378 5.78 8.40 -22.56
C HIS A 378 4.82 7.23 -22.81
N GLN A 379 5.30 5.99 -22.65
CA GLN A 379 4.50 4.79 -22.79
C GLN A 379 3.41 4.70 -21.72
N ASN A 380 3.73 5.00 -20.45
CA ASN A 380 2.73 5.06 -19.38
C ASN A 380 1.64 6.10 -19.70
N HIS A 381 2.04 7.28 -20.18
CA HIS A 381 1.08 8.32 -20.58
C HIS A 381 0.21 7.88 -21.77
N GLU A 382 0.81 7.20 -22.75
CA GLU A 382 0.08 6.74 -23.93
C GLU A 382 -0.93 5.64 -23.60
N ILE A 383 -0.57 4.72 -22.71
CA ILE A 383 -1.51 3.72 -22.18
C ILE A 383 -2.70 4.41 -21.52
N LEU A 384 -2.47 5.41 -20.67
CA LEU A 384 -3.54 6.17 -20.02
C LEU A 384 -4.39 6.98 -21.01
N ARG A 385 -3.81 7.54 -22.08
CA ARG A 385 -4.57 8.22 -23.14
C ARG A 385 -5.50 7.27 -23.88
N GLN A 386 -5.11 6.02 -24.05
CA GLN A 386 -5.96 4.98 -24.65
C GLN A 386 -7.12 4.62 -23.70
N SER A 387 -6.85 4.54 -22.40
CA SER A 387 -7.88 4.32 -21.37
C SER A 387 -8.86 5.50 -21.23
N TYR A 388 -8.36 6.73 -21.32
CA TYR A 388 -9.12 7.97 -21.09
C TYR A 388 -8.96 8.95 -22.25
N PRO A 389 -9.61 8.69 -23.41
CA PRO A 389 -9.50 9.56 -24.57
C PRO A 389 -10.02 10.96 -24.28
N GLY A 390 -9.19 11.98 -24.57
CA GLY A 390 -9.53 13.39 -24.36
C GLY A 390 -9.13 13.95 -23.00
N ALA A 391 -8.71 13.11 -22.05
CA ALA A 391 -8.14 13.58 -20.80
C ALA A 391 -6.71 14.10 -20.99
N GLU A 392 -6.37 15.18 -20.29
CA GLU A 392 -5.01 15.68 -20.15
C GLU A 392 -4.22 14.76 -19.21
N ILE A 393 -3.26 13.99 -19.74
CA ILE A 393 -2.41 13.10 -18.94
C ILE A 393 -1.13 13.85 -18.55
N ILE A 394 -0.97 14.15 -17.26
CA ILE A 394 0.16 14.92 -16.73
C ILE A 394 0.98 14.13 -15.73
N SER A 395 2.31 14.29 -15.76
CA SER A 395 3.15 13.84 -14.65
C SER A 395 2.93 14.78 -13.47
N SER A 396 2.62 14.23 -12.30
CA SER A 396 2.16 15.01 -11.14
C SER A 396 2.68 14.45 -9.82
N SER A 397 2.40 15.16 -8.73
CA SER A 397 2.57 14.71 -7.35
C SER A 397 1.22 14.40 -6.68
N LEU A 398 1.26 13.69 -5.56
CA LEU A 398 0.11 13.51 -4.67
C LEU A 398 -0.40 14.84 -4.10
N GLN A 399 0.51 15.78 -3.81
CA GLN A 399 0.17 17.10 -3.30
C GLN A 399 -0.63 17.91 -4.33
N ASN A 400 -0.20 17.91 -5.60
CA ASN A 400 -0.91 18.60 -6.68
C ASN A 400 -2.32 18.03 -6.88
N PHE A 401 -2.47 16.70 -6.77
CA PHE A 401 -3.79 16.07 -6.83
C PHE A 401 -4.68 16.54 -5.66
N LEU A 402 -4.16 16.56 -4.43
CA LEU A 402 -4.89 17.06 -3.26
C LEU A 402 -5.34 18.52 -3.42
N GLU A 403 -4.50 19.37 -4.00
CA GLU A 403 -4.84 20.77 -4.30
C GLU A 403 -6.00 20.87 -5.31
N ASP A 404 -5.92 20.10 -6.40
CA ASP A 404 -6.92 20.11 -7.49
C ASP A 404 -8.30 19.59 -7.03
N ILE A 405 -8.36 18.70 -6.03
CA ILE A 405 -9.64 18.16 -5.50
C ILE A 405 -10.19 18.93 -4.29
N SER A 406 -9.43 19.88 -3.73
CA SER A 406 -9.72 20.49 -2.42
C SER A 406 -11.15 21.07 -2.31
N GLY A 407 -11.69 21.61 -3.40
CA GLY A 407 -13.02 22.22 -3.46
C GLY A 407 -14.23 21.27 -3.39
N VAL A 408 -14.04 19.95 -3.44
CA VAL A 408 -15.14 18.96 -3.40
C VAL A 408 -15.03 17.95 -2.25
N THR A 409 -14.06 18.14 -1.35
CA THR A 409 -13.75 17.17 -0.29
C THR A 409 -14.88 17.01 0.75
N ASP A 410 -15.70 18.06 0.95
CA ASP A 410 -16.83 18.04 1.89
C ASP A 410 -18.02 17.20 1.39
N GLU A 411 -18.09 16.91 0.07
CA GLU A 411 -19.16 16.12 -0.55
C GLU A 411 -18.91 14.61 -0.46
N LEU A 412 -17.70 14.21 -0.08
CA LEU A 412 -17.29 12.81 0.01
C LEU A 412 -18.03 12.08 1.14
N ALA A 413 -18.29 10.78 0.95
CA ALA A 413 -18.90 9.92 1.95
C ALA A 413 -18.02 9.82 3.20
N LEU A 414 -18.63 9.82 4.39
CA LEU A 414 -17.93 9.60 5.66
C LEU A 414 -17.85 8.10 5.94
N PHE A 415 -16.66 7.62 6.28
CA PHE A 415 -16.39 6.27 6.77
C PHE A 415 -15.73 6.37 8.15
N ASP A 416 -16.31 5.70 9.15
CA ASP A 416 -15.88 5.74 10.56
C ASP A 416 -15.32 4.39 11.05
N GLY A 417 -15.15 3.43 10.15
CA GLY A 417 -14.54 2.13 10.44
C GLY A 417 -13.03 2.22 10.64
N ASP A 418 -12.50 1.30 11.46
CA ASP A 418 -11.06 1.12 11.63
C ASP A 418 -10.48 0.29 10.49
N ILE A 419 -9.31 0.70 9.98
CA ILE A 419 -8.61 0.05 8.86
C ILE A 419 -7.21 -0.37 9.34
N SER A 420 -7.13 -0.96 10.54
CA SER A 420 -5.87 -1.38 11.15
C SER A 420 -5.13 -2.43 10.31
N ASP A 421 -3.80 -2.36 10.32
CA ASP A 421 -2.90 -3.26 9.58
C ASP A 421 -3.18 -4.76 9.86
N SER A 422 -3.53 -5.51 8.81
CA SER A 422 -3.68 -6.97 8.87
C SER A 422 -2.34 -7.72 8.74
N TRP A 423 -1.25 -7.01 8.42
CA TRP A 423 0.13 -7.48 8.22
C TRP A 423 1.02 -7.33 9.47
N LEU A 424 0.43 -7.07 10.65
CA LEU A 424 1.11 -6.91 11.95
C LEU A 424 1.95 -8.14 12.41
N GLN A 425 1.98 -9.22 11.64
CA GLN A 425 2.81 -10.39 11.89
C GLN A 425 4.30 -10.10 11.69
N GLY A 426 4.65 -9.21 10.75
CA GLY A 426 6.05 -8.88 10.44
C GLY A 426 6.80 -8.31 11.65
N ILE A 427 6.19 -7.37 12.36
CA ILE A 427 6.76 -6.74 13.56
C ILE A 427 6.89 -7.67 14.76
N GLY A 428 5.96 -8.62 14.92
CA GLY A 428 6.05 -9.65 15.96
C GLY A 428 7.23 -10.62 15.79
N SER A 429 7.89 -10.61 14.63
CA SER A 429 8.97 -11.53 14.31
C SER A 429 10.28 -11.23 15.07
N ASP A 430 10.47 -9.99 15.54
CA ASP A 430 11.61 -9.57 16.37
C ASP A 430 11.16 -8.94 17.71
N PRO A 431 10.69 -9.76 18.68
CA PRO A 431 10.12 -9.25 19.93
C PRO A 431 11.11 -8.45 20.77
N LYS A 432 12.43 -8.73 20.64
CA LYS A 432 13.46 -7.95 21.32
C LYS A 432 13.51 -6.52 20.77
N ARG A 433 13.56 -6.37 19.43
CA ARG A 433 13.56 -5.08 18.75
C ARG A 433 12.31 -4.27 19.10
N VAL A 434 11.15 -4.91 19.11
CA VAL A 434 9.87 -4.29 19.50
C VAL A 434 9.90 -3.79 20.94
N GLN A 435 10.37 -4.62 21.89
CA GLN A 435 10.43 -4.23 23.29
C GLN A 435 11.42 -3.08 23.54
N GLN A 436 12.56 -3.07 22.83
CA GLN A 436 13.49 -1.93 22.83
C GLN A 436 12.82 -0.67 22.28
N TYR A 437 12.04 -0.78 21.20
CA TYR A 437 11.34 0.34 20.59
C TYR A 437 10.36 1.01 21.55
N GLN A 438 9.51 0.19 22.18
CA GLN A 438 8.54 0.70 23.14
C GLN A 438 9.20 1.34 24.36
N ALA A 439 10.33 0.81 24.83
CA ALA A 439 11.12 1.42 25.90
C ALA A 439 11.62 2.82 25.53
N VAL A 440 12.15 2.99 24.32
CA VAL A 440 12.59 4.30 23.80
C VAL A 440 11.41 5.27 23.70
N GLN A 441 10.26 4.83 23.17
CA GLN A 441 9.07 5.68 23.04
C GLN A 441 8.53 6.15 24.40
N ARG A 442 8.51 5.29 25.43
CA ARG A 442 8.16 5.67 26.80
C ARG A 442 9.15 6.66 27.40
N ALA A 443 10.45 6.46 27.14
CA ALA A 443 11.49 7.38 27.60
C ALA A 443 11.36 8.76 26.95
N LEU A 444 11.07 8.82 25.64
CA LEU A 444 10.79 10.07 24.93
C LEU A 444 9.57 10.77 25.51
N THR A 445 8.46 10.05 25.66
CA THR A 445 7.22 10.59 26.29
C THR A 445 7.54 11.21 27.65
N THR A 446 8.22 10.46 28.51
CA THR A 446 8.64 10.92 29.85
C THR A 446 9.56 12.14 29.78
N CYS A 447 10.48 12.18 28.81
CA CYS A 447 11.41 13.28 28.66
C CYS A 447 10.70 14.60 28.30
N PHE A 448 9.76 14.54 27.35
CA PHE A 448 8.94 15.69 26.97
C PHE A 448 8.00 16.13 28.10
N GLU A 449 7.32 15.19 28.78
CA GLU A 449 6.45 15.49 29.93
C GLU A 449 7.20 16.19 31.08
N ARG A 450 8.49 15.86 31.25
CA ARG A 450 9.36 16.48 32.27
C ARG A 450 10.06 17.74 31.79
N ASN A 451 9.81 18.21 30.57
CA ASN A 451 10.51 19.33 29.94
C ASN A 451 12.04 19.15 29.90
N LEU A 452 12.50 17.91 29.76
CA LEU A 452 13.91 17.56 29.57
C LEU A 452 14.29 17.42 28.09
N CYS A 453 13.29 17.32 27.22
CA CYS A 453 13.40 17.27 25.76
C CYS A 453 12.63 18.43 25.14
N SER A 454 13.10 18.91 24.01
CA SER A 454 12.49 19.91 23.13
C SER A 454 12.53 19.43 21.68
N ASN A 455 11.56 19.86 20.87
CA ASN A 455 11.56 19.57 19.43
C ASN A 455 12.72 20.24 18.69
N ASN A 456 13.46 21.14 19.35
CA ASN A 456 14.63 21.82 18.78
C ASN A 456 15.97 21.18 19.20
N ASP A 457 15.96 20.09 19.98
CA ASP A 457 17.19 19.43 20.41
C ASP A 457 17.86 18.76 19.20
N GLU A 458 19.11 19.16 18.92
CA GLU A 458 19.86 18.71 17.74
C GLU A 458 20.06 17.19 17.75
N GLU A 459 20.36 16.61 18.90
CA GLU A 459 20.54 15.16 19.07
C GLU A 459 19.25 14.37 18.80
N LEU A 460 18.08 14.92 19.14
CA LEU A 460 16.79 14.28 18.85
C LEU A 460 16.43 14.40 17.36
N ILE A 461 16.70 15.56 16.77
CA ILE A 461 16.51 15.79 15.33
C ILE A 461 17.41 14.86 14.52
N ASP A 462 18.69 14.77 14.86
CA ASP A 462 19.63 13.89 14.17
C ASP A 462 19.31 12.42 14.39
N GLY A 463 18.97 12.05 15.63
CA GLY A 463 18.58 10.71 15.99
C GLY A 463 17.27 10.26 15.33
N SER A 464 16.38 11.18 14.97
CA SER A 464 15.07 10.86 14.39
C SER A 464 15.17 9.94 13.17
N ARG A 465 16.15 10.15 12.28
CA ARG A 465 16.38 9.31 11.09
C ARG A 465 16.64 7.85 11.46
N TYR A 466 17.27 7.60 12.61
CA TYR A 466 17.51 6.24 13.08
C TYR A 466 16.30 5.64 13.79
N LEU A 467 15.62 6.46 14.61
CA LEU A 467 14.45 6.02 15.36
C LEU A 467 13.28 5.65 14.44
N VAL A 468 12.95 6.53 13.48
CA VAL A 468 11.80 6.36 12.57
C VAL A 468 11.99 5.23 11.57
N LYS A 469 13.22 4.75 11.35
CA LYS A 469 13.50 3.56 10.53
C LYS A 469 13.06 2.25 11.20
N ILE A 470 12.92 2.23 12.52
CA ILE A 470 12.55 1.02 13.25
C ILE A 470 11.15 0.48 12.87
N PRO A 471 10.09 1.31 12.85
CA PRO A 471 8.73 0.90 12.46
C PRO A 471 8.45 0.92 10.94
N GLU A 472 9.48 1.09 10.10
CA GLU A 472 9.34 0.85 8.66
C GLU A 472 9.12 -0.65 8.42
N HIS A 473 8.22 -1.01 7.49
CA HIS A 473 7.66 -2.36 7.37
C HIS A 473 8.66 -3.46 6.97
N THR A 474 9.87 -3.12 6.54
CA THR A 474 10.93 -4.09 6.21
C THR A 474 11.68 -4.57 7.46
N TRP A 475 11.56 -5.86 7.77
CA TRP A 475 12.21 -6.52 8.93
C TRP A 475 13.52 -7.23 8.58
N GLY A 476 13.86 -7.28 7.29
CA GLY A 476 15.04 -7.94 6.75
C GLY A 476 14.75 -8.50 5.35
N LEU A 477 15.64 -9.36 4.86
CA LEU A 477 15.48 -10.03 3.58
C LEU A 477 14.24 -10.97 3.58
N PRO A 478 13.59 -11.21 2.42
CA PRO A 478 12.27 -11.84 2.32
C PRO A 478 12.14 -13.21 2.97
N SER A 479 13.16 -14.07 2.82
CA SER A 479 13.27 -15.38 3.48
C SER A 479 14.50 -16.14 2.98
N VAL A 480 14.73 -17.30 3.58
CA VAL A 480 15.56 -18.34 2.99
C VAL A 480 14.63 -19.36 2.34
N TYR A 481 14.70 -19.54 1.02
CA TYR A 481 13.89 -20.52 0.27
C TYR A 481 14.40 -21.96 0.47
N ASP A 482 14.37 -22.43 1.71
CA ASP A 482 14.68 -23.82 2.09
C ASP A 482 13.40 -24.52 2.54
N GLN A 483 12.91 -25.42 1.71
CA GLN A 483 11.65 -26.15 1.93
C GLN A 483 11.88 -27.61 2.34
N VAL A 484 13.13 -28.02 2.62
CA VAL A 484 13.45 -29.45 2.81
C VAL A 484 14.18 -29.77 4.12
N ASN A 485 14.85 -28.80 4.76
CA ASN A 485 15.64 -29.03 5.97
C ASN A 485 14.91 -28.70 7.27
N TRP A 486 13.79 -29.39 7.54
CA TRP A 486 12.90 -29.08 8.68
C TRP A 486 13.40 -29.57 10.05
N SER A 487 14.21 -30.63 10.13
CA SER A 487 14.72 -31.11 11.43
C SER A 487 15.97 -30.34 11.88
N ASN A 488 16.20 -30.24 13.19
CA ASN A 488 17.43 -29.65 13.74
C ASN A 488 18.70 -30.20 13.09
N LYS A 489 18.77 -31.51 12.85
CA LYS A 489 19.94 -32.15 12.23
C LYS A 489 20.15 -31.65 10.79
N GLN A 490 19.07 -31.52 10.01
CA GLN A 490 19.13 -31.00 8.64
C GLN A 490 19.46 -29.51 8.64
N PHE A 491 18.80 -28.72 9.49
CA PHE A 491 19.07 -27.28 9.59
C PHE A 491 20.54 -26.98 9.90
N GLN A 492 21.18 -27.75 10.78
CA GLN A 492 22.60 -27.57 11.11
C GLN A 492 23.55 -27.77 9.92
N THR A 493 23.14 -28.48 8.86
CA THR A 493 23.98 -28.63 7.66
C THR A 493 23.92 -27.41 6.74
N VAL A 494 22.82 -26.64 6.80
CA VAL A 494 22.55 -25.51 5.90
C VAL A 494 22.67 -24.14 6.57
N ILE A 495 22.70 -24.07 7.90
CA ILE A 495 22.75 -22.80 8.67
C ILE A 495 23.92 -21.88 8.30
N ASN A 496 25.03 -22.44 7.81
CA ASN A 496 26.23 -21.68 7.42
C ASN A 496 26.29 -21.35 5.92
N THR A 497 25.26 -21.69 5.14
CA THR A 497 25.18 -21.29 3.72
C THR A 497 24.99 -19.79 3.58
N GLN A 498 25.28 -19.25 2.40
CA GLN A 498 25.20 -17.81 2.15
C GLN A 498 23.78 -17.26 2.38
N SER A 499 22.73 -17.99 1.98
CA SER A 499 21.34 -17.53 2.14
C SER A 499 20.95 -17.36 3.61
N PHE A 500 21.27 -18.35 4.46
CA PHE A 500 21.04 -18.26 5.91
C PHE A 500 21.92 -17.19 6.57
N ASN A 501 23.19 -17.07 6.17
CA ASN A 501 24.07 -16.02 6.67
C ASN A 501 23.55 -14.62 6.28
N ASN A 502 23.11 -14.42 5.04
CA ASN A 502 22.55 -13.16 4.58
C ASN A 502 21.27 -12.79 5.34
N CYS A 503 20.35 -13.75 5.50
CA CYS A 503 19.14 -13.53 6.29
C CYS A 503 19.47 -13.14 7.74
N ARG A 504 20.39 -13.85 8.40
CA ARG A 504 20.87 -13.48 9.75
C ARG A 504 21.47 -12.07 9.79
N LEU A 505 22.29 -11.70 8.81
CA LEU A 505 22.92 -10.37 8.75
C LEU A 505 21.89 -9.26 8.53
N ALA A 506 20.88 -9.49 7.69
CA ALA A 506 19.80 -8.53 7.42
C ALA A 506 19.03 -8.20 8.71
N TRP A 507 18.72 -9.20 9.53
CA TRP A 507 18.08 -8.98 10.83
C TRP A 507 18.99 -8.22 11.81
N LEU A 508 20.29 -8.52 11.81
CA LEU A 508 21.24 -7.83 12.68
C LEU A 508 21.41 -6.36 12.30
N GLU A 509 21.41 -5.99 11.02
CA GLU A 509 21.49 -4.57 10.63
C GLU A 509 20.21 -3.79 10.96
N GLN A 510 19.02 -4.39 10.89
CA GLN A 510 17.78 -3.73 11.31
C GLN A 510 17.80 -3.35 12.80
N ARG A 511 18.44 -4.17 13.64
CA ARG A 511 18.64 -3.88 15.07
C ARG A 511 19.69 -2.79 15.32
N LYS A 512 20.65 -2.58 14.40
CA LYS A 512 21.69 -1.56 14.55
C LYS A 512 21.14 -0.15 14.59
N PHE A 513 19.95 0.10 14.04
CA PHE A 513 19.29 1.39 14.14
C PHE A 513 18.99 1.83 15.57
N PHE A 514 18.81 0.88 16.51
CA PHE A 514 18.75 1.22 17.93
C PHE A 514 20.08 1.73 18.47
N ASP A 515 21.16 1.03 18.15
CA ASP A 515 22.50 1.41 18.60
C ASP A 515 22.85 2.81 18.06
N LEU A 516 22.57 3.05 16.77
CA LEU A 516 22.78 4.36 16.14
C LEU A 516 21.98 5.48 16.82
N TYR A 517 20.71 5.22 17.17
CA TYR A 517 19.90 6.18 17.91
C TYR A 517 20.49 6.48 19.30
N LEU A 518 20.84 5.43 20.05
CA LEU A 518 21.44 5.55 21.39
C LEU A 518 22.77 6.31 21.38
N ASP A 519 23.62 6.04 20.38
CA ASP A 519 24.88 6.74 20.19
C ASP A 519 24.65 8.23 19.90
N THR A 520 23.64 8.55 19.09
CA THR A 520 23.31 9.94 18.74
C THR A 520 22.81 10.74 19.94
N VAL A 521 22.00 10.12 20.80
CA VAL A 521 21.44 10.79 21.99
C VAL A 521 22.26 10.58 23.26
N HIS A 522 23.47 10.02 23.17
CA HIS A 522 24.26 9.57 24.34
C HIS A 522 24.44 10.65 25.41
N ASP A 523 24.75 11.88 24.99
CA ASP A 523 25.00 13.01 25.88
C ASP A 523 23.71 13.78 26.24
N HIS A 524 22.57 13.39 25.67
CA HIS A 524 21.27 14.01 25.89
C HIS A 524 20.57 13.45 27.15
N PRO A 525 19.81 14.25 27.94
CA PRO A 525 19.10 13.78 29.13
C PRO A 525 18.20 12.55 28.92
N VAL A 526 17.63 12.39 27.73
CA VAL A 526 16.78 11.26 27.37
C VAL A 526 17.50 9.91 27.49
N TYR A 527 18.82 9.87 27.27
CA TYR A 527 19.60 8.62 27.28
C TYR A 527 19.47 7.89 28.62
N ASN A 528 19.59 8.61 29.74
CA ASN A 528 19.45 8.02 31.07
C ASN A 528 18.06 7.44 31.31
N ILE A 529 17.02 8.07 30.76
CA ILE A 529 15.64 7.57 30.85
C ILE A 529 15.48 6.31 29.99
N ILE A 530 16.05 6.29 28.78
CA ILE A 530 16.07 5.11 27.91
C ILE A 530 16.77 3.94 28.62
N GLN A 531 17.93 4.16 29.25
CA GLN A 531 18.63 3.12 30.01
C GLN A 531 17.78 2.57 31.17
N GLN A 532 17.03 3.41 31.86
CA GLN A 532 16.10 2.97 32.92
C GLN A 532 14.98 2.09 32.36
N GLU A 533 14.35 2.52 31.27
CA GLU A 533 13.28 1.77 30.59
C GLU A 533 13.78 0.43 30.04
N LEU A 534 14.98 0.40 29.44
CA LEU A 534 15.60 -0.82 28.94
C LEU A 534 15.97 -1.79 30.08
N ASN A 535 16.53 -1.28 31.18
CA ASN A 535 16.82 -2.09 32.36
C ASN A 535 15.54 -2.69 32.96
N ALA A 536 14.46 -1.92 33.04
CA ALA A 536 13.17 -2.41 33.49
C ALA A 536 12.62 -3.51 32.55
N ALA A 537 12.74 -3.32 31.24
CA ALA A 537 12.22 -4.23 30.23
C ALA A 537 12.97 -5.56 30.14
N PHE A 538 14.30 -5.56 30.32
CA PHE A 538 15.14 -6.75 30.06
C PHE A 538 15.81 -7.34 31.31
N ASN A 539 16.20 -6.51 32.27
CA ASN A 539 17.00 -6.97 33.42
C ASN A 539 16.16 -7.19 34.67
N ASN A 540 15.04 -6.48 34.81
CA ASN A 540 14.14 -6.57 35.95
C ASN A 540 12.88 -7.42 35.66
N VAL A 541 12.94 -8.32 34.66
CA VAL A 541 11.87 -9.27 34.39
C VAL A 541 11.82 -10.30 35.52
N ALA A 542 11.04 -10.01 36.55
CA ALA A 542 10.80 -10.94 37.63
C ALA A 542 9.91 -12.09 37.15
N ARG A 543 10.14 -13.30 37.68
CA ARG A 543 9.11 -14.36 37.58
C ARG A 543 7.81 -13.81 38.16
N PRO A 544 6.65 -14.13 37.57
CA PRO A 544 5.37 -13.73 38.13
C PRO A 544 5.32 -14.09 39.62
N ASP A 545 4.91 -13.15 40.46
CA ASP A 545 4.71 -13.43 41.87
C ASP A 545 3.52 -14.38 42.02
N LEU A 546 3.83 -15.64 42.32
CA LEU A 546 2.83 -16.69 42.50
C LEU A 546 2.24 -16.70 43.92
N ALA A 547 2.58 -15.75 44.81
CA ALA A 547 2.10 -15.73 46.19
C ALA A 547 0.57 -15.67 46.33
N ARG A 548 -0.12 -15.14 45.30
CA ARG A 548 -1.60 -15.11 45.23
C ARG A 548 -2.20 -16.37 44.59
N PHE A 549 -1.38 -17.24 44.01
CA PHE A 549 -1.82 -18.47 43.37
C PHE A 549 -1.63 -19.66 44.32
N LYS A 550 -2.52 -20.64 44.23
CA LYS A 550 -2.40 -21.90 44.97
C LYS A 550 -2.18 -23.04 43.98
N PRO A 551 -1.30 -24.01 44.27
CA PRO A 551 -1.20 -25.21 43.47
C PRO A 551 -2.56 -25.92 43.44
N VAL A 552 -2.97 -26.35 42.26
CA VAL A 552 -4.19 -27.13 42.03
C VAL A 552 -3.84 -28.62 42.00
N SER A 553 -4.58 -29.46 42.74
CA SER A 553 -4.43 -30.92 42.65
C SER A 553 -5.12 -31.46 41.38
N PRO A 554 -4.57 -32.49 40.69
CA PRO A 554 -5.19 -33.11 39.51
C PRO A 554 -6.61 -33.64 39.74
N THR A 555 -6.93 -33.94 41.00
CA THR A 555 -8.23 -34.48 41.42
C THR A 555 -9.16 -33.40 41.97
N GLU A 556 -8.70 -32.16 42.04
CA GLU A 556 -9.47 -31.06 42.57
C GLU A 556 -10.44 -30.53 41.52
N THR A 557 -11.73 -30.70 41.81
CA THR A 557 -12.81 -30.14 41.01
C THR A 557 -13.18 -28.75 41.51
N PHE A 558 -13.04 -27.74 40.65
CA PHE A 558 -13.54 -26.39 40.92
C PHE A 558 -14.95 -26.25 40.36
N VAL A 559 -15.83 -25.63 41.15
CA VAL A 559 -17.17 -25.28 40.70
C VAL A 559 -17.23 -23.79 40.40
N LEU A 560 -17.31 -23.45 39.13
CA LEU A 560 -17.52 -22.10 38.61
C LEU A 560 -19.01 -21.77 38.59
N PHE A 561 -19.34 -20.48 38.67
CA PHE A 561 -20.71 -19.96 38.59
C PHE A 561 -21.70 -20.66 39.53
N ARG A 562 -21.29 -20.90 40.79
CA ARG A 562 -22.09 -21.65 41.80
C ARG A 562 -23.52 -21.15 42.00
N ALA A 563 -23.79 -19.87 41.74
CA ALA A 563 -25.10 -19.25 41.88
C ALA A 563 -25.96 -19.31 40.61
N SER A 564 -25.44 -19.84 39.48
CA SER A 564 -26.23 -20.02 38.26
C SER A 564 -27.15 -21.23 38.39
N SER A 565 -28.18 -21.30 37.54
CA SER A 565 -29.04 -22.48 37.45
C SER A 565 -28.29 -23.74 36.97
N ASN A 566 -27.10 -23.54 36.40
CA ASN A 566 -26.29 -24.57 35.77
C ASN A 566 -24.79 -24.36 36.05
N PRO A 567 -24.30 -24.63 37.28
CA PRO A 567 -22.89 -24.47 37.62
C PRO A 567 -21.98 -25.36 36.76
N LEU A 568 -20.73 -24.91 36.58
CA LEU A 568 -19.72 -25.64 35.82
C LEU A 568 -18.69 -26.27 36.75
N SER A 569 -18.43 -27.55 36.56
CA SER A 569 -17.34 -28.29 37.16
C SER A 569 -16.13 -28.26 36.21
N VAL A 570 -14.98 -27.81 36.70
CA VAL A 570 -13.71 -27.80 35.96
C VAL A 570 -12.61 -28.55 36.70
N THR A 571 -11.83 -29.36 35.99
CA THR A 571 -10.57 -29.96 36.48
C THR A 571 -9.46 -29.69 35.48
N PHE A 572 -8.21 -29.75 35.96
CA PHE A 572 -7.02 -29.47 35.16
C PHE A 572 -6.09 -30.67 35.12
N ASP A 573 -5.43 -30.90 33.98
CA ASP A 573 -4.34 -31.85 33.86
C ASP A 573 -3.04 -31.23 34.38
N GLN A 574 -2.37 -31.89 35.33
CA GLN A 574 -1.16 -31.35 35.95
C GLN A 574 0.08 -31.42 35.04
N ASN A 575 0.11 -32.35 34.08
CA ASN A 575 1.24 -32.51 33.17
C ASN A 575 1.12 -31.57 31.97
N LEU A 576 -0.10 -31.44 31.44
CA LEU A 576 -0.39 -30.71 30.22
C LEU A 576 -0.90 -29.29 30.47
N GLY A 577 -1.32 -28.95 31.69
CA GLY A 577 -1.92 -27.67 32.05
C GLY A 577 -3.28 -27.40 31.37
N SER A 578 -3.85 -28.41 30.72
CA SER A 578 -5.11 -28.35 29.99
C SER A 578 -6.32 -28.45 30.93
N ILE A 579 -7.49 -28.10 30.41
CA ILE A 579 -8.77 -28.40 31.06
C ILE A 579 -9.12 -29.86 30.74
N SER A 580 -9.07 -30.72 31.76
CA SER A 580 -9.33 -32.17 31.63
C SER A 580 -10.80 -32.54 31.83
N ASN A 581 -11.59 -31.64 32.39
CA ASN A 581 -13.04 -31.77 32.49
C ASN A 581 -13.67 -30.39 32.50
N LEU A 582 -14.73 -30.20 31.72
CA LEU A 582 -15.61 -29.04 31.84
C LEU A 582 -17.05 -29.53 31.65
N THR A 583 -17.73 -29.72 32.77
CA THR A 583 -19.08 -30.29 32.81
C THR A 583 -20.05 -29.31 33.42
N ARG A 584 -21.18 -29.09 32.76
CA ARG A 584 -22.31 -28.34 33.31
C ARG A 584 -23.22 -29.27 34.12
N SER A 585 -23.83 -28.77 35.19
CA SER A 585 -24.60 -29.59 36.16
C SER A 585 -25.79 -30.35 35.57
N ASP A 586 -26.29 -29.95 34.40
CA ASP A 586 -27.30 -30.68 33.62
C ASP A 586 -26.69 -31.83 32.77
N LYS A 587 -25.43 -32.18 33.03
CA LYS A 587 -24.65 -33.22 32.36
C LYS A 587 -24.34 -32.91 30.89
N LEU A 588 -24.26 -31.64 30.51
CA LEU A 588 -23.61 -31.26 29.27
C LEU A 588 -22.09 -31.29 29.47
N PHE A 589 -21.40 -32.11 28.69
CA PHE A 589 -19.94 -32.26 28.70
C PHE A 589 -19.35 -31.50 27.51
N TRP A 590 -18.43 -30.57 27.78
CA TRP A 590 -17.67 -29.90 26.72
C TRP A 590 -16.28 -30.51 26.50
N THR A 591 -15.69 -31.08 27.56
CA THR A 591 -14.41 -31.77 27.49
C THR A 591 -14.32 -32.81 28.60
N ASP A 592 -13.59 -33.87 28.32
CA ASP A 592 -13.27 -34.97 29.22
C ASP A 592 -11.78 -35.36 29.07
N GLU A 593 -11.36 -36.39 29.81
CA GLU A 593 -9.98 -36.88 29.79
C GLU A 593 -9.49 -37.30 28.39
N ASN A 594 -10.39 -37.65 27.47
CA ASN A 594 -10.05 -38.09 26.12
C ASN A 594 -10.05 -36.93 25.11
N SER A 595 -10.66 -35.79 25.43
CA SER A 595 -10.83 -34.64 24.53
C SER A 595 -10.58 -33.32 25.27
N GLN A 596 -9.37 -33.15 25.81
CA GLN A 596 -8.98 -32.00 26.65
C GLN A 596 -9.01 -30.66 25.89
N LEU A 597 -9.29 -29.55 26.60
CA LEU A 597 -9.27 -28.19 26.05
C LEU A 597 -8.05 -27.39 26.50
N ALA A 598 -7.62 -26.42 25.69
CA ALA A 598 -6.54 -25.47 26.01
C ALA A 598 -5.21 -26.13 26.41
N THR A 599 -4.90 -27.28 25.80
CA THR A 599 -3.62 -27.98 26.00
C THR A 599 -2.46 -27.15 25.51
N TYR A 600 -1.43 -26.99 26.35
CA TYR A 600 -0.16 -26.44 25.91
C TYR A 600 0.53 -27.46 25.00
N ALA A 601 0.60 -27.15 23.71
CA ALA A 601 1.25 -27.98 22.72
C ALA A 601 2.43 -27.23 22.08
N TYR A 602 3.49 -27.97 21.78
CA TYR A 602 4.53 -27.51 20.86
C TYR A 602 4.20 -28.06 19.49
N ILE A 603 3.95 -27.16 18.54
CA ILE A 603 3.74 -27.52 17.14
C ILE A 603 5.07 -27.33 16.41
N THR A 604 5.51 -28.35 15.70
CA THR A 604 6.62 -28.26 14.75
C THR A 604 6.04 -28.34 13.35
N TYR A 605 6.30 -27.33 12.54
CA TYR A 605 5.91 -27.32 11.14
C TYR A 605 6.91 -28.10 10.30
N ASN A 606 6.42 -28.79 9.28
CA ASN A 606 7.22 -29.47 8.27
C ASN A 606 6.73 -29.13 6.85
N GLU A 607 7.33 -29.77 5.84
CA GLU A 607 7.00 -29.59 4.43
C GLU A 607 5.49 -29.75 4.12
N THR A 608 4.83 -30.71 4.78
CA THR A 608 3.39 -30.96 4.58
C THR A 608 2.55 -29.78 5.06
N ASP A 609 2.92 -29.19 6.20
CA ASP A 609 2.22 -28.02 6.74
C ASP A 609 2.45 -26.79 5.85
N PHE A 610 3.67 -26.60 5.36
CA PHE A 610 4.01 -25.52 4.43
C PHE A 610 3.25 -25.67 3.10
N ASN A 611 3.18 -26.89 2.55
CA ASN A 611 2.43 -27.18 1.35
C ASN A 611 0.93 -26.93 1.55
N GLN A 612 0.38 -27.35 2.70
CA GLN A 612 -1.02 -27.11 3.01
C GLN A 612 -1.30 -25.61 3.16
N LEU A 613 -0.43 -24.85 3.84
CA LEU A 613 -0.52 -23.40 3.94
C LEU A 613 -0.50 -22.76 2.54
N SER A 614 0.44 -23.15 1.69
CA SER A 614 0.58 -22.63 0.34
C SER A 614 -0.63 -22.96 -0.55
N ILE A 615 -1.22 -24.15 -0.41
CA ILE A 615 -2.45 -24.53 -1.13
C ILE A 615 -3.66 -23.76 -0.61
N THR A 616 -3.72 -23.51 0.70
CA THR A 616 -4.90 -22.90 1.34
C THR A 616 -4.91 -21.38 1.20
N TYR A 617 -3.73 -20.75 1.27
CA TYR A 617 -3.57 -19.30 1.37
C TYR A 617 -2.64 -18.71 0.30
N GLY A 618 -1.91 -19.53 -0.47
CA GLY A 618 -1.19 -19.03 -1.63
C GLY A 618 -2.20 -18.58 -2.68
N ASN A 619 -2.02 -17.37 -3.20
CA ASN A 619 -2.73 -16.98 -4.42
C ASN A 619 -2.33 -17.97 -5.53
N PRO A 620 -3.30 -18.56 -6.25
CA PRO A 620 -3.03 -19.55 -7.30
C PRO A 620 -2.17 -19.04 -8.45
#